data_AF-A0A0N4YGI0-F1
#
_entry.id   AF-A0A0N4YGI0-F1
#
_cell.length_a   1.000
_cell.length_b   1.000
_cell.length_c   1.000
_cell.angle_alpha   90.00
_cell.angle_beta   90.00
_cell.angle_gamma   90.00
#
_symmetry.space_group_name_H-M   'P 1'
#
loop_
_entity.id
_entity.type
_entity.pdbx_description
1 polymer ?
#
loop_
_entity_poly.entity_id
_entity_poly.type
_entity_poly.pdbx_seq_one_letter_code
_entity_poly.pdbx_strand_id
1 'polypeptide(L)'
;MGKWRNQLTNYDSIDLYTADMQKNTAQAAKVACAYSKCKDKKYYGVACLYEQGGEEVGKPLYAKEDEWAFICTNCPKGTKCDHETDKLCYPEWALSGN
;
A
#
# COMPACT_ATOMS: atom_id res chain seq x y z
N MET A 1 2.51 -5.61 -10.66
CA MET A 1 2.61 -4.38 -9.86
C MET A 1 2.74 -3.10 -10.70
N GLY A 2 3.64 -3.02 -11.71
CA GLY A 2 3.91 -1.76 -12.43
C GLY A 2 2.69 -1.05 -13.05
N LYS A 3 1.71 -1.77 -13.60
CA LYS A 3 0.51 -1.17 -14.22
C LYS A 3 -0.36 -0.40 -13.22
N TRP A 4 -0.56 -0.93 -12.01
CA TRP A 4 -1.36 -0.27 -10.96
C TRP A 4 -0.61 0.89 -10.32
N ARG A 5 0.70 0.73 -10.05
CA ARG A 5 1.55 1.82 -9.55
C ARG A 5 1.59 3.01 -10.50
N ASN A 6 1.65 2.77 -11.81
CA ASN A 6 1.68 3.83 -12.82
C ASN A 6 0.37 4.62 -12.90
N GLN A 7 -0.74 4.15 -12.33
CA GLN A 7 -1.96 4.95 -12.26
C GLN A 7 -1.77 6.17 -11.35
N LEU A 8 -0.83 6.13 -10.40
CA LEU A 8 -0.52 7.26 -9.52
C LEU A 8 0.00 8.48 -10.29
N THR A 9 0.60 8.29 -11.48
CA THR A 9 1.07 9.42 -12.29
C THR A 9 -0.05 10.25 -12.90
N ASN A 10 -1.29 9.75 -12.85
CA ASN A 10 -2.46 10.45 -13.36
C ASN A 10 -3.14 11.33 -12.29
N TYR A 11 -2.62 11.36 -11.07
CA TYR A 11 -3.16 12.15 -9.97
C TYR A 11 -2.20 13.30 -9.65
N ASP A 12 -2.69 14.54 -9.70
CA ASP A 12 -1.91 15.75 -9.38
C ASP A 12 -1.47 15.80 -7.91
N SER A 13 -2.22 15.13 -7.03
CA SER A 13 -1.81 14.82 -5.65
C SER A 13 -2.45 13.51 -5.21
N ILE A 14 -1.70 12.70 -4.44
CA ILE A 14 -2.15 11.41 -3.91
C ILE A 14 -2.51 11.50 -2.42
N ASP A 15 -2.95 12.68 -1.98
CA ASP A 15 -3.14 12.97 -0.57
C ASP A 15 -4.46 12.43 -0.02
N LEU A 16 -5.47 12.24 -0.88
CA LEU A 16 -6.81 11.83 -0.50
C LEU A 16 -7.20 10.50 -1.15
N TYR A 17 -7.89 9.67 -0.39
CA TYR A 17 -8.52 8.45 -0.87
C TYR A 17 -9.72 8.82 -1.75
N THR A 18 -9.58 8.59 -3.05
CA THR A 18 -10.65 8.87 -4.03
C THR A 18 -11.48 7.62 -4.31
N ALA A 19 -12.70 7.81 -4.84
CA ALA A 19 -13.54 6.70 -5.28
C ALA A 19 -12.89 5.85 -6.40
N ASP A 20 -11.94 6.41 -7.14
CA ASP A 20 -11.17 5.66 -8.14
C ASP A 20 -10.00 4.90 -7.52
N MET A 21 -9.43 5.41 -6.42
CA MET A 21 -8.45 4.70 -5.61
C MET A 21 -9.08 3.54 -4.85
N GLN A 22 -10.35 3.65 -4.44
CA GLN A 22 -11.10 2.51 -3.88
C GLN A 22 -11.21 1.32 -4.83
N LYS A 23 -11.17 1.57 -6.14
CA LYS A 23 -11.18 0.50 -7.14
C LYS A 23 -9.79 -0.11 -7.37
N ASN A 24 -8.71 0.54 -6.91
CA ASN A 24 -7.34 0.27 -7.40
C ASN A 24 -6.23 0.20 -6.31
N THR A 25 -6.47 0.63 -5.07
CA THR A 25 -5.46 0.72 -4.01
C THR A 25 -6.10 0.52 -2.64
N ALA A 26 -5.38 -0.16 -1.76
CA ALA A 26 -5.77 -0.36 -0.38
C ALA A 26 -4.66 0.09 0.57
N GLN A 27 -5.02 0.77 1.65
CA GLN A 27 -4.13 0.90 2.82
C GLN A 27 -4.20 -0.45 3.55
N ALA A 28 -3.25 -1.33 3.27
CA ALA A 28 -3.33 -2.68 3.81
C ALA A 28 -1.98 -3.15 4.32
N ALA A 29 -1.96 -3.52 5.60
CA ALA A 29 -0.85 -4.22 6.23
C ALA A 29 -0.66 -5.64 5.67
N LYS A 30 -1.66 -6.16 4.95
CA LYS A 30 -1.64 -7.50 4.34
C LYS A 30 -2.19 -7.46 2.92
N VAL A 31 -1.46 -8.10 2.01
CA VAL A 31 -1.88 -8.35 0.64
C VAL A 31 -1.76 -9.84 0.33
N ALA A 32 -2.78 -10.40 -0.33
CA ALA A 32 -2.76 -11.75 -0.87
C ALA A 32 -3.00 -11.67 -2.38
N CYS A 33 -2.06 -12.18 -3.17
CA CYS A 33 -2.17 -12.18 -4.63
C CYS A 33 -2.26 -13.60 -5.17
N ALA A 34 -3.05 -13.77 -6.22
CA ALA A 34 -3.13 -15.00 -7.01
C ALA A 34 -3.07 -14.66 -8.50
N TYR A 35 -2.57 -15.58 -9.30
CA TYR A 35 -2.65 -15.49 -10.75
C TYR A 35 -3.16 -16.79 -11.34
N SER A 36 -3.86 -16.68 -12.46
CA SER A 36 -4.39 -17.85 -13.16
C SER A 36 -4.39 -17.61 -14.67
N LYS A 37 -4.18 -18.66 -15.43
CA LYS A 37 -4.28 -18.62 -16.89
C LYS A 37 -5.76 -18.65 -17.28
N CYS A 38 -6.23 -17.63 -17.97
CA CYS A 38 -7.64 -17.58 -18.38
C CYS A 38 -7.91 -18.67 -19.43
N LYS A 39 -8.97 -19.47 -19.22
CA LYS A 39 -9.31 -20.66 -20.04
C LYS A 39 -9.25 -20.42 -21.56
N ASP A 40 -9.71 -19.24 -21.99
CA ASP A 40 -9.91 -18.94 -23.41
C ASP A 40 -8.99 -17.86 -23.97
N LYS A 41 -7.95 -17.41 -23.22
CA LYS A 41 -7.05 -16.36 -23.71
C LYS A 41 -5.58 -16.64 -23.40
N LYS A 42 -4.68 -16.10 -24.23
CA LYS A 42 -3.22 -16.06 -23.99
C LYS A 42 -2.81 -15.13 -22.84
N TYR A 43 -3.75 -14.74 -21.97
CA TYR A 43 -3.52 -13.79 -20.88
C TYR A 43 -3.59 -14.49 -19.53
N TYR A 44 -2.84 -13.95 -18.58
CA TYR A 44 -2.94 -14.29 -17.16
C TYR A 44 -3.80 -13.24 -16.47
N GLY A 45 -4.79 -13.69 -15.71
CA GLY A 45 -5.46 -12.84 -14.72
C GLY A 45 -4.62 -12.80 -13.46
N VAL A 46 -4.40 -11.62 -12.91
CA VAL A 46 -3.75 -11.41 -11.61
C VAL A 46 -4.74 -10.66 -10.73
N ALA A 47 -5.04 -11.22 -9.55
CA ALA A 47 -5.89 -10.61 -8.55
C ALA A 47 -5.08 -10.44 -7.26
N CYS A 48 -5.16 -9.26 -6.64
CA CYS A 48 -4.64 -9.03 -5.31
C CYS A 48 -5.81 -8.57 -4.43
N LEU A 49 -5.94 -9.21 -3.28
CA LEU A 49 -6.87 -8.84 -2.23
C LEU A 49 -6.07 -8.20 -1.10
N TYR A 50 -6.69 -7.23 -0.46
CA TYR A 50 -6.09 -6.45 0.60
C TYR A 50 -7.00 -6.53 1.84
N GLU A 51 -6.41 -6.63 3.03
CA GLU A 51 -7.17 -6.54 4.28
C GLU A 51 -7.72 -5.12 4.41
N GLN A 52 -9.04 -4.96 4.52
CA GLN A 52 -9.68 -3.65 4.60
C GLN A 52 -9.33 -2.94 5.92
N GLY A 53 -8.83 -1.71 5.82
CA GLY A 53 -8.65 -0.80 6.95
C GLY A 53 -8.30 0.61 6.47
N GLY A 54 -8.98 1.64 6.98
CA GLY A 54 -8.63 3.06 6.73
C GLY A 54 -9.13 3.69 5.43
N GLU A 55 -9.91 2.95 4.63
CA GLU A 55 -10.39 3.37 3.31
C GLU A 55 -11.76 4.04 3.37
N GLU A 56 -11.78 5.37 3.51
CA GLU A 56 -13.01 6.15 3.44
C GLU A 56 -12.81 7.30 2.44
N VAL A 57 -13.71 7.38 1.45
CA VAL A 57 -13.60 8.38 0.38
C VAL A 57 -13.55 9.79 0.97
N GLY A 58 -12.57 10.58 0.54
CA GLY A 58 -12.33 11.92 1.06
C GLY A 58 -11.48 11.98 2.34
N LYS A 59 -11.07 10.83 2.91
CA LYS A 59 -10.05 10.79 3.97
C LYS A 59 -8.63 10.75 3.39
N PRO A 60 -7.62 11.18 4.14
CA PRO A 60 -6.23 11.05 3.73
C PRO A 60 -5.79 9.60 3.46
N LEU A 61 -4.93 9.41 2.46
CA LEU A 61 -4.32 8.11 2.12
C LEU A 61 -3.23 7.65 3.08
N TYR A 62 -2.67 8.60 3.81
CA TYR A 62 -1.72 8.41 4.89
C TYR A 62 -1.90 9.60 5.83
N ALA A 63 -1.51 9.44 7.09
CA ALA A 63 -1.39 10.60 7.96
C ALA A 63 -0.35 11.54 7.34
N LYS A 64 -0.76 12.76 6.98
CA LYS A 64 0.18 13.78 6.51
C LYS A 64 1.06 14.14 7.68
N GLU A 65 2.35 13.93 7.51
CA GLU A 65 3.38 14.50 8.36
C GLU A 65 3.89 15.76 7.67
N ASP A 66 4.03 16.86 8.42
CA ASP A 66 4.48 18.15 7.87
C ASP A 66 5.94 18.10 7.38
N GLU A 67 6.70 17.06 7.74
CA GLU A 67 8.08 16.87 7.31
C GLU A 67 8.41 15.42 6.96
N TRP A 68 9.27 15.26 5.95
CA TRP A 68 9.96 14.00 5.63
C TRP A 68 10.78 13.45 6.82
N ALA A 69 11.06 14.28 7.82
CA ALA A 69 11.77 13.93 9.05
C ALA A 69 10.94 13.07 10.01
N PHE A 70 9.61 13.07 9.88
CA PHE A 70 8.71 12.32 10.77
C PHE A 70 8.29 10.96 10.19
N ILE A 71 8.92 10.50 9.11
CA ILE A 71 8.69 9.12 8.67
C ILE A 71 9.08 8.19 9.82
N CYS A 72 8.19 7.24 10.15
CA CYS A 72 8.28 6.30 11.28
C CYS A 72 7.86 6.80 12.68
N THR A 73 7.45 8.05 12.86
CA THR A 73 6.99 8.55 14.18
C THR A 73 5.68 7.90 14.64
N ASN A 74 4.84 7.56 13.67
CA ASN A 74 3.51 7.01 13.88
C ASN A 74 3.42 5.51 13.60
N CYS A 75 4.53 4.76 13.72
CA CYS A 75 4.49 3.32 13.61
C CYS A 75 3.58 2.71 14.70
N PRO A 76 2.67 1.77 14.35
CA PRO A 76 1.81 1.11 15.32
C PRO A 76 2.61 0.44 16.44
N LYS A 77 2.05 0.41 17.65
CA LYS A 77 2.68 -0.26 18.79
C LYS A 77 3.01 -1.72 18.46
N GLY A 78 4.23 -2.15 18.77
CA GLY A 78 4.72 -3.50 18.46
C GLY A 78 5.27 -3.68 17.04
N THR A 79 5.47 -2.57 16.32
CA THR A 79 6.19 -2.53 15.03
C THR A 79 7.47 -1.72 15.17
N LYS A 80 8.44 -1.99 14.30
CA LYS A 80 9.72 -1.30 14.14
C LYS A 80 9.77 -0.72 12.73
N CYS A 81 10.34 0.46 12.58
CA CYS A 81 10.51 1.05 11.26
C CYS A 81 11.85 0.68 10.64
N ASP A 82 11.85 0.37 9.36
CA ASP A 82 13.08 0.29 8.57
C ASP A 82 13.48 1.70 8.10
N HIS A 83 14.36 2.36 8.84
CA HIS A 83 14.81 3.70 8.49
C HIS A 83 15.74 3.76 7.26
N GLU A 84 16.24 2.62 6.77
CA GLU A 84 17.31 2.57 5.78
C GLU A 84 16.81 2.25 4.36
N THR A 85 15.83 1.35 4.21
CA THR A 85 15.45 0.85 2.87
C THR A 85 14.19 1.51 2.31
N ASP A 86 13.05 1.29 2.93
CA ASP A 86 11.73 1.66 2.39
C ASP A 86 10.90 2.52 3.34
N LYS A 87 11.37 2.71 4.57
CA LYS A 87 10.72 3.55 5.58
C LYS A 87 9.30 3.08 5.94
N LEU A 88 9.10 1.76 5.94
CA LEU A 88 7.87 1.12 6.36
C LEU A 88 7.95 0.57 7.79
N CYS A 89 6.79 0.47 8.44
CA CYS A 89 6.64 -0.13 9.75
C CYS A 89 6.41 -1.64 9.61
N TYR A 90 7.28 -2.42 10.23
CA TYR A 90 7.29 -3.87 10.20
C TYR A 90 7.04 -4.45 11.59
N PRO A 91 6.36 -5.59 11.71
CA PRO A 91 6.36 -6.31 12.98
C PRO A 91 7.79 -6.72 13.36
N GLU A 92 8.10 -6.81 14.66
CA GLU A 92 9.49 -7.01 15.13
C GLU A 92 10.21 -8.21 14.51
N TRP A 93 9.47 -9.27 14.17
CA TRP A 93 10.00 -10.49 13.57
C TRP A 93 10.37 -10.33 12.08
N ALA A 94 9.89 -9.29 11.40
CA ALA A 94 10.14 -9.09 9.97
C ALA A 94 11.47 -8.36 9.70
N LEU A 95 12.03 -7.68 10.69
CA LEU A 95 13.34 -7.01 10.58
C LEU A 95 14.50 -7.79 11.24
N SER A 96 14.22 -8.90 11.93
CA SER A 96 15.24 -9.74 12.59
C SER A 96 15.94 -10.70 11.60
N GLY A 97 16.49 -10.12 10.54
CA GLY A 97 17.32 -10.77 9.53
C GLY A 97 18.74 -10.20 9.51
N ASN A 98 19.35 -10.04 10.69
CA ASN A 98 20.79 -10.12 11.00
C ASN A 98 20.98 -10.00 12.52
#